data_AF-A0A336N8F2-F1
#
_entry.id   AF-A0A336N8F2-F1
#
_cell.length_a   1.000
_cell.length_b   1.000
_cell.length_c   1.000
_cell.angle_alpha   90.00
_cell.angle_beta   90.00
_cell.angle_gamma   90.00
#
_symmetry.space_group_name_H-M   'P 1'
#
loop_
_entity.id
_entity.type
_entity.pdbx_description
1 polymer ?
#
loop_
_entity_poly.entity_id
_entity_poly.type
_entity_poly.pdbx_seq_one_letter_code
_entity_poly.pdbx_strand_id
1 'polypeptide(L)' 'MQLFRGLGNLPHNLQGCTLTIGNFDGVHLGHQAILRHLRQKADELNLPMAVMLFEPQPREYFLSDKAPRA' A
#
# COMPACT_ATOMS: atom_id res chain seq x y z
N MET A 1 1.86 12.99 0.09
CA MET A 1 2.02 11.54 0.34
C MET A 1 3.25 11.34 1.21
N GLN A 2 3.16 10.52 2.26
CA GLN A 2 4.30 10.15 3.11
C GLN A 2 4.63 8.68 2.87
N LEU A 3 5.92 8.32 2.91
CA LEU A 3 6.39 6.95 2.74
C LEU A 3 7.03 6.48 4.05
N PHE A 4 6.54 5.37 4.58
CA PHE A 4 7.06 4.75 5.79
C PHE A 4 7.65 3.39 5.43
N ARG A 5 8.88 3.12 5.88
CA ARG A 5 9.55 1.83 5.69
C ARG A 5 9.59 1.08 7.01
N GLY A 6 8.98 -0.09 7.03
CA GLY A 6 8.85 -0.93 8.22
C GLY A 6 7.79 -0.40 9.20
N LEU A 7 7.22 -1.31 9.99
CA LEU A 7 6.13 -0.99 10.93
C LEU A 7 6.61 -0.17 12.14
N GLY A 8 7.90 -0.23 12.48
CA GLY A 8 8.47 0.51 13.62
C GLY A 8 8.57 2.02 13.43
N ASN A 9 8.39 2.52 12.21
CA ASN A 9 8.51 3.95 11.86
C ASN A 9 7.15 4.60 11.56
N LEU A 10 6.05 3.99 11.98
CA LEU A 10 4.72 4.52 11.75
C LEU A 10 4.43 5.69 12.72
N PRO A 11 4.01 6.86 12.22
CA PRO A 11 3.66 7.98 13.07
C PRO A 11 2.36 7.73 13.84
N HIS A 12 2.23 8.36 15.00
CA HIS A 12 1.04 8.25 15.85
C HIS A 12 -0.27 8.66 15.16
N ASN A 13 -0.22 9.57 14.18
CA ASN A 13 -1.39 10.01 13.43
C ASN A 13 -1.94 8.95 12.45
N LEU A 14 -1.28 7.79 12.31
CA LEU A 14 -1.82 6.61 11.59
C LEU A 14 -2.49 5.58 12.53
N GLN A 15 -2.60 5.85 13.83
CA GLN A 15 -3.34 4.98 14.75
C GLN A 15 -4.84 5.00 14.41
N GLY A 16 -5.33 3.87 13.91
CA GLY A 16 -6.63 3.79 13.26
C GLY A 16 -6.54 4.37 11.86
N CYS A 17 -6.43 3.51 10.85
CA CYS A 17 -6.42 3.94 9.45
C CYS A 17 -7.27 2.99 8.60
N THR A 18 -7.72 3.51 7.46
CA THR A 18 -8.20 2.67 6.37
C THR A 18 -7.00 2.27 5.54
N LEU A 19 -6.81 0.96 5.36
CA LEU A 19 -5.63 0.40 4.70
C LEU A 19 -6.06 -0.47 3.52
N THR A 20 -5.34 -0.35 2.41
CA THR A 20 -5.28 -1.39 1.38
C THR A 20 -3.87 -1.94 1.28
N ILE A 21 -3.76 -3.22 0.93
CA ILE A 21 -2.49 -3.95 0.80
C ILE A 21 -2.44 -4.59 -0.57
N GLY A 22 -1.34 -4.39 -1.31
CA GLY A 22 -1.19 -4.96 -2.64
C GLY A 22 0.09 -4.54 -3.33
N ASN A 23 0.34 -5.12 -4.51
CA ASN A 23 1.55 -4.82 -5.29
C ASN A 23 1.51 -3.42 -5.91
N PHE A 24 0.32 -2.94 -6.29
CA PHE A 24 0.08 -1.63 -6.91
C PHE A 24 0.98 -1.28 -8.12
N ASP A 25 1.64 -2.28 -8.72
CA ASP A 25 2.48 -2.10 -9.90
C ASP A 25 1.65 -1.61 -11.10
N GLY A 26 2.08 -0.51 -11.71
CA GLY A 26 1.42 0.16 -12.84
C GLY A 26 0.09 0.88 -12.54
N VAL A 27 -0.47 0.80 -11.31
CA VAL A 27 -1.69 1.52 -10.86
C VAL A 27 -2.82 1.60 -11.93
N HIS A 28 -3.12 0.47 -12.56
CA HIS A 28 -4.16 0.36 -13.60
C HIS A 28 -5.58 0.61 -13.05
N LEU A 29 -6.60 0.58 -13.92
CA LEU A 29 -8.00 0.90 -13.57
C LEU A 29 -8.54 0.13 -12.35
N GLY A 30 -8.19 -1.16 -12.22
CA GLY A 30 -8.52 -1.95 -11.03
C GLY A 30 -7.95 -1.38 -9.72
N HIS A 31 -6.65 -1.05 -9.69
CA HIS A 31 -6.02 -0.41 -8.54
C HIS A 31 -6.65 0.97 -8.24
N GLN A 32 -6.95 1.75 -9.28
CA GLN A 32 -7.62 3.04 -9.09
C GLN A 32 -9.02 2.89 -8.47
N ALA A 33 -9.76 1.82 -8.81
CA ALA A 33 -11.05 1.53 -8.20
C ALA A 33 -10.90 1.21 -6.69
N ILE A 34 -9.89 0.41 -6.32
CA ILE A 34 -9.56 0.11 -4.93
C ILE A 34 -9.21 1.39 -4.16
N LEU A 35 -8.35 2.24 -4.74
CA LEU A 35 -7.95 3.50 -4.10
C LEU A 35 -9.13 4.46 -3.94
N ARG A 36 -10.04 4.56 -4.92
CA ARG A 36 -11.26 5.36 -4.79
C ARG A 36 -12.16 4.84 -3.66
N HIS A 37 -12.38 3.52 -3.59
CA HIS A 37 -13.17 2.93 -2.54
C HIS A 37 -12.55 3.15 -1.15
N LEU A 38 -11.23 2.98 -1.05
CA LEU A 38 -10.51 3.25 0.19
C LEU A 38 -10.66 4.71 0.61
N ARG A 39 -10.61 5.67 -0.34
CA ARG A 39 -10.75 7.10 -0.05
C ARG A 39 -12.13 7.39 0.54
N GLN A 40 -13.17 6.84 -0.09
CA GLN A 40 -14.54 6.97 0.38
C GLN A 40 -14.68 6.44 1.82
N LYS A 41 -14.10 5.27 2.13
CA LYS A 41 -14.14 4.70 3.48
C LYS A 41 -13.36 5.53 4.50
N ALA A 42 -12.22 6.09 4.10
CA ALA A 42 -11.43 6.99 4.93
C ALA A 42 -12.26 8.22 5.34
N ASP A 43 -12.98 8.80 4.38
CA ASP A 43 -13.84 9.97 4.60
C ASP A 43 -15.06 9.63 5.46
N GLU A 44 -15.74 8.52 5.21
CA GLU A 44 -16.88 8.04 6.02
C GLU A 44 -16.50 7.81 7.49
N LEU A 45 -15.30 7.27 7.75
CA LEU A 45 -14.82 6.93 9.08
C LEU A 45 -14.03 8.07 9.74
N ASN A 46 -13.78 9.16 9.02
CA ASN A 46 -12.87 10.24 9.45
C ASN A 46 -11.50 9.71 9.92
N LEU A 47 -10.95 8.77 9.16
CA LEU A 47 -9.65 8.14 9.43
C LEU A 47 -8.66 8.43 8.29
N PRO A 48 -7.35 8.46 8.58
CA PRO A 48 -6.33 8.53 7.54
C PRO A 48 -6.40 7.31 6.62
N MET A 49 -5.95 7.51 5.38
CA MET A 49 -5.79 6.48 4.35
C MET A 49 -4.33 6.08 4.25
N ALA A 50 -4.07 4.77 4.16
CA ALA A 50 -2.75 4.22 3.91
C ALA A 50 -2.78 3.14 2.82
N VAL A 51 -1.65 2.99 2.13
CA VAL A 51 -1.39 1.89 1.20
C VAL A 51 -0.16 1.15 1.70
N MET A 52 -0.24 -0.17 1.83
CA MET A 52 0.89 -1.02 2.16
C MET A 52 1.29 -1.87 0.95
N LEU A 53 2.58 -1.88 0.69
CA LEU A 53 3.24 -2.66 -0.35
C LEU A 53 4.44 -3.37 0.26
N PHE A 54 4.92 -4.40 -0.43
CA PHE A 54 6.09 -5.17 -0.03
C PHE A 54 7.27 -4.80 -0.91
N GLU A 55 8.44 -4.64 -0.28
CA GLU A 55 9.71 -4.39 -0.96
C GLU A 55 10.79 -5.27 -0.34
N PRO A 56 11.46 -6.15 -1.11
CA PRO A 56 11.18 -6.48 -2.52
C PRO A 56 9.79 -7.09 -2.72
N GLN A 57 9.26 -7.05 -3.95
CA GLN A 57 7.96 -7.66 -4.22
C GLN A 57 7.98 -9.16 -3.90
N PRO A 58 6.87 -9.78 -3.47
CA PRO A 58 6.90 -11.19 -3.07
C PRO A 58 7.44 -12.11 -4.18
N ARG A 59 7.13 -11.82 -5.44
CA ARG A 59 7.69 -12.56 -6.59
C ARG A 59 9.21 -12.43 -6.68
N GLU A 60 9.75 -11.25 -6.48
CA GLU A 60 11.20 -11.02 -6.48
C GLU A 60 11.87 -11.71 -5.31
N TYR A 61 11.27 -11.63 -4.12
CA TYR A 61 11.77 -12.25 -2.91
C TYR A 61 11.86 -13.77 -3.03
N PHE A 62 10.83 -14.42 -3.58
CA PHE A 62 10.78 -15.88 -3.69
C PHE A 62 11.42 -16.43 -4.98
N LEU A 63 11.54 -15.64 -6.05
CA LEU A 63 12.03 -16.10 -7.36
C LEU A 63 13.34 -15.39 -7.79
N SER A 64 14.22 -15.08 -6.83
CA SER A 64 15.44 -14.25 -6.97
C SER A 64 16.35 -14.51 -8.19
N ASP A 65 16.19 -15.62 -8.91
CA ASP A 65 16.99 -16.00 -10.09
C ASP A 65 16.26 -15.81 -11.45
N LYS A 66 14.95 -15.47 -11.47
CA LYS A 66 14.14 -15.31 -12.70
C LYS A 66 13.28 -14.04 -12.77
N ALA A 67 13.27 -13.22 -11.73
CA ALA A 67 12.55 -11.95 -11.77
C ALA A 67 13.38 -10.88 -12.50
N PRO A 68 12.81 -10.12 -13.45
CA PRO A 68 13.47 -8.92 -13.95
C PRO A 68 13.72 -7.99 -12.76
N ARG A 69 14.97 -7.55 -12.59
CA ARG A 69 15.31 -6.55 -11.58
C ARG A 69 14.74 -5.21 -12.02
N ALA A 70 13.99 -4.56 -11.14
CA ALA A 70 13.54 -3.17 -11.31
C ALA A 70 14.71 -2.18 -11.15
#